data_AF-A0A2E7JB42-F1
#
_entry.id   AF-A0A2E7JB42-F1
#
_cell.length_a   1.000
_cell.length_b   1.000
_cell.length_c   1.000
_cell.angle_alpha   90.00
_cell.angle_beta   90.00
_cell.angle_gamma   90.00
#
_symmetry.space_group_name_H-M   'P 1'
#
loop_
_entity.id
_entity.type
_entity.pdbx_description
1 polymer ?
#
loop_
_entity_poly.entity_id
_entity_poly.type
_entity_poly.pdbx_seq_one_letter_code
_entity_poly.pdbx_strand_id
1 'polypeptide(L)'
;MATINVPLKHGLKVGNETQKVAVLTDQLTAGQILDAKEAAEKVVAFAVNGRTVPVVVESPARFGALLLCEQIRSIGKITGPLDSDQLNMLHHEDLDILNAHADLLAGAISTKELADKLTEKGLTASPEVTQRGRSDSDSDRAAAHGNDADQKGNDDH
;
A
#
# COMPACT_ATOMS: atom_id res chain seq x y z
N MET A 1 1.20 10.19 10.41
CA MET A 1 0.12 10.83 9.64
C MET A 1 0.43 10.59 8.18
N ALA A 2 0.12 9.39 7.72
CA ALA A 2 0.47 8.93 6.39
C ALA A 2 -0.74 8.31 5.74
N THR A 3 -1.03 8.78 4.53
CA THR A 3 -1.88 8.07 3.58
C THR A 3 -1.03 7.62 2.42
N ILE A 4 -1.28 6.41 1.94
CA ILE A 4 -0.55 5.85 0.80
C ILE A 4 -1.53 5.39 -0.28
N ASN A 5 -1.19 5.67 -1.53
CA ASN A 5 -1.89 5.14 -2.68
C ASN A 5 -1.34 3.75 -3.00
N VAL A 6 -2.23 2.78 -3.13
CA VAL A 6 -1.90 1.38 -3.36
C VAL A 6 -2.54 0.95 -4.68
N PRO A 7 -1.74 0.75 -5.74
CA PRO A 7 -2.27 0.24 -7.01
C PRO A 7 -2.65 -1.23 -6.85
N LEU A 8 -3.87 -1.55 -7.26
CA LEU A 8 -4.44 -2.89 -7.31
C LEU A 8 -4.24 -3.49 -8.70
N LYS A 9 -3.99 -4.80 -8.76
CA LYS A 9 -3.78 -5.53 -10.00
C LYS A 9 -5.11 -5.76 -10.73
N HIS A 10 -6.10 -6.30 -10.02
CA HIS A 10 -7.43 -6.55 -10.58
C HIS A 10 -8.36 -5.37 -10.32
N GLY A 11 -8.39 -4.90 -9.07
CA GLY A 11 -9.25 -3.82 -8.61
C GLY A 11 -10.65 -4.30 -8.19
N LEU A 12 -11.42 -3.40 -7.62
CA LEU A 12 -12.79 -3.66 -7.20
C LEU A 12 -13.77 -3.19 -8.27
N LYS A 13 -14.61 -4.10 -8.77
CA LYS A 13 -15.61 -3.78 -9.80
C LYS A 13 -16.88 -3.21 -9.17
N VAL A 14 -17.29 -2.01 -9.61
CA VAL A 14 -18.56 -1.39 -9.21
C VAL A 14 -19.32 -1.00 -10.48
N GLY A 15 -20.46 -1.66 -10.70
CA GLY A 15 -21.19 -1.55 -11.96
C GLY A 15 -20.32 -2.00 -13.14
N ASN A 16 -20.04 -1.07 -14.06
CA ASN A 16 -19.24 -1.32 -15.27
C ASN A 16 -17.79 -0.84 -15.15
N GLU A 17 -17.41 -0.22 -14.04
CA GLU A 17 -16.07 0.33 -13.86
C GLU A 17 -15.27 -0.48 -12.84
N THR A 18 -13.98 -0.67 -13.13
CA THR A 18 -13.04 -1.33 -12.22
C THR A 18 -12.15 -0.29 -11.55
N GLN A 19 -12.24 -0.20 -10.22
CA GLN A 19 -11.49 0.75 -9.40
C GLN A 19 -10.14 0.11 -9.01
N LYS A 20 -9.03 0.69 -9.49
CA LYS A 20 -7.69 0.07 -9.39
C LYS A 20 -6.73 0.72 -8.40
N VAL A 21 -7.15 1.74 -7.66
CA VAL A 21 -6.28 2.42 -6.70
C VAL A 21 -7.00 2.49 -5.37
N ALA A 22 -6.41 1.91 -4.34
CA ALA A 22 -6.86 2.04 -2.97
C ALA A 22 -6.05 3.13 -2.25
N VAL A 23 -6.66 3.78 -1.26
CA VAL A 23 -5.97 4.72 -0.37
C VAL A 23 -6.04 4.18 1.05
N LEU A 24 -4.88 3.90 1.64
CA LEU A 24 -4.77 3.39 3.02
C LEU A 24 -4.35 4.50 3.97
N THR A 25 -4.72 4.39 5.24
CA THR A 25 -4.32 5.31 6.31
C THR A 25 -3.81 4.61 7.57
N ASP A 26 -2.85 5.24 8.25
CA ASP A 26 -2.39 4.87 9.60
C ASP A 26 -3.32 5.42 10.71
N GLN A 27 -4.32 6.22 10.36
CA GLN A 27 -5.14 6.97 11.32
C GLN A 27 -6.45 6.26 11.65
N LEU A 28 -6.39 5.27 12.52
CA LEU A 28 -7.56 4.64 13.12
C LEU A 28 -7.90 5.31 14.45
N THR A 29 -9.17 5.61 14.66
CA THR A 29 -9.65 6.03 15.99
C THR A 29 -9.81 4.81 16.91
N ALA A 30 -9.75 5.04 18.23
CA ALA A 30 -10.00 3.97 19.20
C ALA A 30 -11.40 3.35 19.03
N GLY A 31 -12.40 4.15 18.65
CA GLY A 31 -13.75 3.67 18.34
C GLY A 31 -13.75 2.65 17.20
N GLN A 32 -13.12 2.98 16.06
CA GLN A 32 -13.01 2.06 14.92
C GLN A 32 -12.33 0.73 15.28
N ILE A 33 -11.29 0.77 16.12
CA ILE A 33 -10.60 -0.43 16.57
C ILE A 33 -11.50 -1.29 17.48
N LEU A 34 -12.24 -0.65 18.39
CA LEU A 34 -13.17 -1.34 19.29
C LEU A 34 -14.36 -1.94 18.52
N ASP A 35 -14.93 -1.19 17.58
CA ASP A 35 -16.05 -1.64 16.75
C ASP A 35 -15.64 -2.84 15.88
N ALA A 36 -14.45 -2.79 15.25
CA ALA A 36 -13.90 -3.90 14.50
C ALA A 36 -13.65 -5.14 15.39
N LYS A 37 -13.21 -4.92 16.63
CA LYS A 37 -12.98 -5.99 17.60
C LYS A 37 -14.27 -6.66 18.04
N GLU A 38 -15.27 -5.87 18.44
CA GLU A 38 -16.60 -6.38 18.82
C GLU A 38 -17.25 -7.14 17.66
N ALA A 39 -17.17 -6.60 16.44
CA ALA A 39 -17.68 -7.27 15.25
C ALA A 39 -16.94 -8.59 14.91
N ALA A 40 -15.72 -8.79 15.42
CA ALA A 40 -14.97 -10.04 15.27
C ALA A 40 -15.37 -11.11 16.31
N GLU A 41 -16.14 -10.75 17.33
CA GLU A 41 -16.62 -11.68 18.34
C GLU A 41 -17.80 -12.53 17.84
N LYS A 42 -17.92 -13.74 18.39
CA LYS A 42 -19.08 -14.61 18.21
C LYS A 42 -19.32 -15.46 19.44
N VAL A 43 -20.60 -15.76 19.70
CA VAL A 43 -20.99 -16.72 20.73
C VAL A 43 -20.93 -18.13 20.13
N VAL A 44 -20.13 -19.00 20.73
CA VAL A 44 -20.02 -20.42 20.37
C VAL A 44 -20.45 -21.26 21.55
N ALA A 45 -21.28 -22.26 21.29
CA ALA A 45 -21.68 -23.24 22.27
C ALA A 45 -20.60 -24.33 22.43
N PHE A 46 -20.08 -24.49 23.64
CA PHE A 46 -19.17 -25.58 24.01
C PHE A 46 -19.89 -26.62 24.86
N ALA A 47 -19.56 -27.90 24.66
CA ALA A 47 -19.98 -28.96 25.55
C ALA A 47 -18.94 -29.13 26.67
N VAL A 48 -19.32 -28.78 27.90
CA VAL A 48 -18.49 -28.96 29.09
C VAL A 48 -19.24 -29.87 30.05
N ASN A 49 -18.71 -31.06 30.33
CA ASN A 49 -19.32 -32.06 31.22
C ASN A 49 -20.79 -32.38 30.85
N GLY A 50 -21.07 -32.53 29.55
CA GLY A 50 -22.41 -32.85 29.05
C GLY A 50 -23.42 -31.68 29.09
N ARG A 51 -22.99 -30.47 29.42
CA ARG A 51 -23.81 -29.24 29.37
C ARG A 51 -23.32 -28.31 28.28
N THR A 52 -24.26 -27.68 27.58
CA THR A 52 -23.97 -26.62 26.61
C THR A 52 -23.73 -25.31 27.35
N VAL A 53 -22.55 -24.72 27.17
CA VAL A 53 -22.16 -23.43 27.75
C VAL A 53 -21.85 -22.46 26.61
N PRO A 54 -22.49 -21.29 26.53
CA PRO A 54 -22.14 -20.26 25.57
C PRO A 54 -20.82 -19.59 26.00
N VAL A 55 -19.88 -19.47 25.07
CA VAL A 55 -18.61 -18.79 25.26
C VAL A 55 -18.44 -17.78 24.14
N VAL A 56 -18.07 -16.55 24.50
CA VAL A 56 -17.68 -15.52 23.53
C VAL A 56 -16.26 -15.80 23.10
N VAL A 57 -16.03 -15.87 21.79
CA VAL A 57 -14.70 -16.03 21.19
C VAL A 57 -14.49 -14.94 20.15
N GLU A 58 -13.32 -14.32 20.17
CA GLU A 58 -12.85 -13.40 19.13
C GLU A 58 -12.20 -14.20 18.00
N SER A 59 -12.45 -13.82 16.75
CA SER A 59 -11.73 -14.36 15.60
C SER A 59 -10.60 -13.42 15.18
N PRO A 60 -9.31 -13.78 15.39
CA PRO A 60 -8.19 -12.91 15.01
C PRO A 60 -8.15 -12.63 13.50
N ALA A 61 -8.49 -13.61 12.67
CA ALA A 61 -8.56 -13.44 11.22
C ALA A 61 -9.65 -12.44 10.81
N ARG A 62 -10.84 -12.53 11.43
CA ARG A 62 -11.93 -11.59 11.17
C ARG A 62 -11.59 -10.19 11.66
N PHE A 63 -10.99 -10.07 12.85
CA PHE A 63 -10.53 -8.79 13.37
C PHE A 63 -9.52 -8.13 12.42
N GLY A 64 -8.52 -8.87 11.94
CA GLY A 64 -7.55 -8.35 10.96
C GLY A 64 -8.20 -7.85 9.67
N ALA A 65 -9.18 -8.59 9.13
CA ALA A 65 -9.91 -8.18 7.95
C ALA A 65 -10.74 -6.89 8.17
N LEU A 66 -11.42 -6.79 9.31
CA LEU A 66 -12.21 -5.60 9.68
C LEU A 66 -11.33 -4.39 9.95
N LEU A 67 -10.15 -4.59 10.53
CA LEU A 67 -9.18 -3.52 10.71
C LEU A 67 -8.66 -3.00 9.37
N LEU A 68 -8.39 -3.90 8.42
CA LEU A 68 -8.00 -3.51 7.06
C LEU A 68 -9.11 -2.71 6.36
N CYS A 69 -10.38 -3.13 6.50
CA CYS A 69 -11.55 -2.37 6.05
C CYS A 69 -11.55 -0.93 6.56
N GLU A 70 -11.29 -0.73 7.86
CA GLU A 70 -11.21 0.60 8.48
C GLU A 70 -10.01 1.44 8.00
N GLN A 71 -8.91 0.78 7.63
CA GLN A 71 -7.70 1.43 7.08
C GLN A 71 -7.87 1.88 5.63
N ILE A 72 -8.69 1.20 4.84
CA ILE A 72 -8.96 1.56 3.45
C ILE A 72 -9.95 2.74 3.44
N ARG A 73 -9.47 3.94 3.11
CA ARG A 73 -10.30 5.17 3.05
C ARG A 73 -11.08 5.32 1.76
N SER A 74 -10.59 4.72 0.68
CA SER A 74 -11.27 4.68 -0.60
C SER A 74 -10.66 3.63 -1.53
N ILE A 75 -11.45 3.18 -2.50
CA ILE A 75 -10.96 2.47 -3.69
C ILE A 75 -11.56 3.15 -4.92
N GLY A 76 -10.75 3.93 -5.63
CA GLY A 76 -11.17 4.78 -6.73
C GLY A 76 -12.33 5.69 -6.33
N LYS A 77 -13.51 5.50 -6.94
CA LYS A 77 -14.73 6.28 -6.63
C LYS A 77 -15.45 5.85 -5.36
N ILE A 78 -15.12 4.69 -4.79
CA ILE A 78 -15.75 4.17 -3.57
C ILE A 78 -15.15 4.93 -2.38
N THR A 79 -15.98 5.67 -1.67
CA THR A 79 -15.56 6.52 -0.55
C THR A 79 -15.93 5.89 0.78
N GLY A 80 -15.01 5.89 1.74
CA GLY A 80 -15.23 5.46 3.11
C GLY A 80 -14.33 4.29 3.50
N PRO A 81 -14.33 3.93 4.81
CA PRO A 81 -13.97 2.58 5.23
C PRO A 81 -14.64 1.56 4.32
N LEU A 82 -13.88 0.61 3.80
CA LEU A 82 -14.42 -0.43 2.94
C LEU A 82 -15.34 -1.33 3.76
N ASP A 83 -16.52 -1.70 3.25
CA ASP A 83 -17.35 -2.67 3.97
C ASP A 83 -16.81 -4.11 3.79
N SER A 84 -17.23 -5.03 4.66
CA SER A 84 -16.73 -6.42 4.61
C SER A 84 -17.15 -7.17 3.33
N ASP A 85 -18.30 -6.83 2.75
CA ASP A 85 -18.81 -7.49 1.56
C ASP A 85 -18.00 -7.07 0.32
N GLN A 86 -17.61 -5.80 0.25
CA GLN A 86 -16.69 -5.25 -0.73
C GLN A 86 -15.28 -5.84 -0.58
N LEU A 87 -14.80 -6.04 0.66
CA LEU A 87 -13.53 -6.72 0.89
C LEU A 87 -13.57 -8.16 0.34
N ASN A 88 -14.68 -8.87 0.55
CA ASN A 88 -14.86 -10.24 0.04
C ASN A 88 -14.91 -10.33 -1.50
N MET A 89 -15.20 -9.22 -2.18
CA MET A 89 -15.20 -9.14 -3.65
C MET A 89 -13.81 -8.90 -4.25
N LEU A 90 -12.82 -8.53 -3.45
CA LEU A 90 -11.46 -8.33 -3.94
C LEU A 90 -10.84 -9.66 -4.38
N HIS A 91 -10.02 -9.58 -5.43
CA HIS A 91 -9.18 -10.69 -5.80
C HIS A 91 -8.16 -10.97 -4.69
N HIS A 92 -7.82 -12.24 -4.44
CA HIS A 92 -6.89 -12.61 -3.37
C HIS A 92 -5.52 -11.92 -3.50
N GLU A 93 -5.06 -11.72 -4.74
CA GLU A 93 -3.83 -10.97 -5.05
C GLU A 93 -3.91 -9.50 -4.60
N ASP A 94 -5.07 -8.85 -4.74
CA ASP A 94 -5.24 -7.47 -4.29
C ASP A 94 -5.33 -7.40 -2.77
N LEU A 95 -5.96 -8.38 -2.13
CA LEU A 95 -5.96 -8.52 -0.68
C LEU A 95 -4.52 -8.67 -0.14
N ASP A 96 -3.69 -9.46 -0.81
CA ASP A 96 -2.27 -9.60 -0.48
C ASP A 96 -1.49 -8.28 -0.62
N ILE A 97 -1.71 -7.53 -1.71
CA ILE A 97 -1.11 -6.20 -1.92
C ILE A 97 -1.50 -5.25 -0.77
N LEU A 98 -2.79 -5.20 -0.43
CA LEU A 98 -3.32 -4.32 0.61
C LEU A 98 -2.73 -4.63 1.99
N ASN A 99 -2.67 -5.91 2.37
CA ASN A 99 -2.06 -6.31 3.64
C ASN A 99 -0.57 -5.96 3.70
N ALA A 100 0.19 -6.17 2.61
CA ALA A 100 1.61 -5.82 2.59
C ALA A 100 1.83 -4.30 2.73
N HIS A 101 0.97 -3.49 2.13
CA HIS A 101 1.02 -2.03 2.30
C HIS A 101 0.56 -1.58 3.68
N ALA A 102 -0.40 -2.27 4.30
CA ALA A 102 -0.81 -2.03 5.68
C ALA A 102 0.35 -2.33 6.66
N ASP A 103 1.10 -3.42 6.45
CA ASP A 103 2.31 -3.73 7.22
C ASP A 103 3.36 -2.61 7.10
N LEU A 104 3.61 -2.12 5.88
CA LEU A 104 4.54 -1.01 5.64
C LEU A 104 4.07 0.25 6.38
N LEU A 105 2.78 0.56 6.29
CA LEU A 105 2.18 1.75 6.89
C LEU A 105 2.21 1.69 8.42
N ALA A 106 2.08 0.50 9.01
CA ALA A 106 2.27 0.26 10.43
C ALA A 106 3.75 0.30 10.86
N GLY A 107 4.69 0.41 9.92
CA GLY A 107 6.13 0.34 10.19
C GLY A 107 6.61 -1.05 10.59
N ALA A 108 5.82 -2.09 10.34
CA ALA A 108 6.16 -3.47 10.64
C ALA A 108 7.18 -4.06 9.65
N ILE A 109 7.23 -3.52 8.43
CA ILE A 109 8.21 -3.86 7.40
C ILE A 109 8.80 -2.59 6.77
N SER A 110 9.99 -2.72 6.22
CA SER A 110 10.64 -1.70 5.41
C SER A 110 10.12 -1.69 3.97
N THR A 111 10.42 -0.61 3.22
CA THR A 111 10.10 -0.51 1.79
C THR A 111 10.79 -1.58 0.95
N LYS A 112 11.99 -2.02 1.36
CA LYS A 112 12.71 -3.12 0.70
C LYS A 112 11.97 -4.44 0.88
N GLU A 113 11.59 -4.77 2.12
CA GLU A 113 10.84 -5.99 2.41
C GLU A 113 9.46 -6.01 1.74
N LEU A 114 8.82 -4.84 1.58
CA LEU A 114 7.62 -4.74 0.76
C LEU A 114 7.88 -5.16 -0.69
N ALA A 115 8.94 -4.64 -1.31
CA ALA A 115 9.29 -4.99 -2.69
C ALA A 115 9.59 -6.49 -2.84
N ASP A 116 10.30 -7.07 -1.87
CA ASP A 116 10.60 -8.50 -1.84
C ASP A 116 9.31 -9.35 -1.72
N LYS A 117 8.41 -9.01 -0.78
CA LYS A 117 7.09 -9.67 -0.61
C LYS A 117 6.23 -9.60 -1.87
N LEU A 118 6.18 -8.43 -2.52
CA LEU A 118 5.40 -8.24 -3.75
C LEU A 118 6.00 -9.05 -4.91
N THR A 119 7.32 -9.12 -5.00
CA THR A 119 8.02 -9.91 -6.03
C THR A 119 7.81 -11.42 -5.82
N GLU A 120 7.94 -11.91 -4.59
CA GLU A 120 7.71 -13.32 -4.25
C GLU A 120 6.30 -13.78 -4.61
N LYS A 121 5.29 -12.92 -4.35
CA LYS A 121 3.90 -13.18 -4.70
C LYS A 121 3.59 -12.98 -6.20
N GLY A 122 4.56 -12.57 -7.03
CA GLY A 122 4.34 -12.26 -8.44
C GLY A 122 3.44 -11.03 -8.67
N LEU A 123 3.36 -10.14 -7.69
CA LEU A 123 2.52 -8.95 -7.65
C LEU A 123 3.36 -7.73 -8.03
N THR A 124 3.51 -7.45 -9.32
CA THR A 124 4.18 -6.23 -9.77
C THR A 124 3.23 -5.03 -9.60
N ALA A 125 3.19 -4.44 -8.41
CA ALA A 125 2.63 -3.11 -8.20
C ALA A 125 3.67 -2.07 -8.67
N SER A 126 3.34 -1.27 -9.68
CA SER A 126 4.22 -0.20 -10.16
C SER A 126 4.60 0.73 -9.00
N PRO A 127 5.90 0.90 -8.67
CA PRO A 127 6.32 1.77 -7.59
C PRO A 127 6.32 3.22 -8.05
N GLU A 128 5.13 3.79 -8.29
CA GLU A 128 4.98 5.24 -8.45
C GLU A 128 4.67 5.87 -7.10
N VAL A 129 5.69 5.94 -6.23
CA VAL A 129 5.74 6.94 -5.17
C VAL A 129 6.83 7.94 -5.53
N THR A 130 6.34 9.07 -6.01
CA THR A 130 6.99 10.37 -6.15
C THR A 130 8.10 10.64 -5.13
N GLN A 131 9.34 10.72 -5.60
CA GLN A 131 10.21 11.83 -5.22
C GLN A 131 10.14 12.90 -6.31
N ARG A 132 9.26 13.88 -6.11
CA ARG A 132 9.42 15.20 -6.73
C ARG A 132 10.61 15.89 -6.05
N GLY A 133 11.48 16.48 -6.87
CA GLY A 133 12.24 17.67 -6.48
C GLY A 133 13.75 17.48 -6.30
N ARG A 134 14.49 17.27 -7.39
CA ARG A 134 15.74 17.99 -7.67
C ARG A 134 15.86 18.24 -9.17
N SER A 135 15.11 19.25 -9.62
CA SER A 135 15.43 19.99 -10.82
C SER A 135 16.04 21.31 -10.37
N ASP A 136 17.35 21.32 -10.19
CA ASP A 136 18.13 22.56 -10.27
C ASP A 136 18.97 22.45 -11.54
N SER A 137 18.40 23.01 -12.60
CA SER A 137 19.14 23.50 -13.74
C SER A 137 20.06 24.63 -13.28
N ASP A 138 21.37 24.43 -13.38
CA ASP A 138 22.35 25.52 -13.52
C ASP A 138 23.29 25.15 -14.67
N SER A 139 22.74 25.27 -15.88
CA SER A 139 23.51 25.52 -17.08
C SER A 139 23.73 27.03 -17.18
N ASP A 140 24.83 27.53 -16.61
CA ASP A 140 25.40 28.83 -17.01
C ASP A 140 26.86 28.94 -16.56
N ARG A 141 27.79 28.73 -17.51
CA ARG A 141 28.93 29.63 -17.73
C ARG A 141 29.61 29.32 -19.06
N ALA A 142 29.15 30.05 -20.06
CA ALA A 142 29.86 30.25 -21.32
C ALA A 142 31.15 31.06 -21.11
N ALA A 143 32.14 30.71 -21.94
CA ALA A 143 33.11 31.57 -22.60
C ALA A 143 34.04 32.48 -21.77
N ALA A 144 35.33 32.14 -21.81
CA ALA A 144 36.40 33.14 -21.96
C ALA A 144 37.52 32.59 -22.87
N HIS A 145 37.69 33.27 -24.02
CA HIS A 145 38.93 33.40 -24.81
C HIS A 145 40.17 33.52 -23.89
N GLY A 146 41.41 33.15 -24.26
CA GLY A 146 42.06 32.96 -25.55
C GLY A 146 43.54 33.38 -25.36
N ASN A 147 44.48 32.61 -25.93
CA ASN A 147 45.82 33.01 -26.39
C ASN A 147 46.54 31.69 -26.80
N ASP A 148 46.63 31.38 -28.09
CA ASP A 148 47.68 31.80 -29.04
C ASP A 148 49.11 31.48 -28.58
N ALA A 149 49.69 30.44 -29.19
CA ALA A 149 51.12 30.34 -29.50
C ALA A 149 51.34 29.28 -30.60
N ASP A 150 51.35 29.78 -31.83
CA ASP A 150 52.24 29.51 -32.96
C ASP A 150 52.43 28.11 -33.59
N GLN A 151 52.20 28.14 -34.90
CA GLN A 151 52.48 27.15 -35.94
C GLN A 151 53.95 27.16 -36.41
N LYS A 152 54.45 25.97 -36.76
CA LYS A 152 55.21 25.62 -38.00
C LYS A 152 55.62 24.14 -37.87
N GLY A 153 55.16 23.22 -38.73
CA GLY A 153 55.69 22.91 -40.07
C GLY A 153 57.11 22.33 -39.98
N ASN A 154 57.57 21.29 -40.67
CA ASN A 154 57.09 20.38 -41.70
C ASN A 154 58.28 19.39 -41.93
N ASP A 155 58.00 18.13 -42.27
CA ASP A 155 58.81 17.16 -43.05
C ASP A 155 60.28 16.78 -42.71
N ASP A 156 60.47 15.46 -42.58
CA ASP A 156 61.43 14.55 -43.24
C ASP A 156 62.84 15.05 -43.66
N HIS A 157 63.88 14.51 -42.99
CA HIS A 157 64.98 13.72 -43.59
C HIS A 157 65.84 13.06 -42.50
#